data_AF-A0A8H4N6C8-F1
#
_entry.id   AF-A0A8H4N6C8-F1
#
_cell.length_a   1.000
_cell.length_b   1.000
_cell.length_c   1.000
_cell.angle_alpha   90.00
_cell.angle_beta   90.00
_cell.angle_gamma   90.00
#
_symmetry.space_group_name_H-M   'P 1'
#
loop_
_entity.id
_entity.type
_entity.pdbx_description
1 polymer ?
#
loop_
_entity_poly.entity_id
_entity_poly.type
_entity_poly.pdbx_seq_one_letter_code
_entity_poly.pdbx_strand_id
1 'polypeptide(L)'
;MTGESPQQHPMFDVIYDVRDKIDRVKALEAEKQRTAASFDAAQQNLKEIKSRGQSPTADDIDRVHQAMRSRTQTRLEQMTIMQEIGTSSETIFQLRDDYQAYCRSMRSSMKQGEKSPPMASEVLKEIAEVMDVLKTEA
;
A
#
# COMPACT_ATOMS: atom_id res chain seq x y z
N MET A 1 21.31 3.44 -39.18
CA MET A 1 21.26 3.25 -37.72
C MET A 1 19.80 3.17 -37.34
N THR A 2 19.25 1.97 -37.23
CA THR A 2 17.85 1.75 -36.84
C THR A 2 17.76 1.98 -35.34
N GLY A 3 17.15 3.11 -34.96
CA GLY A 3 16.81 3.42 -33.58
C GLY A 3 15.65 2.56 -33.14
N GLU A 4 15.91 1.28 -32.86
CA GLU A 4 14.98 0.49 -32.07
C GLU A 4 15.02 1.04 -30.65
N SER A 5 13.91 1.66 -30.23
CA SER A 5 13.71 1.95 -28.81
C SER A 5 13.79 0.61 -28.08
N PRO A 6 14.56 0.48 -26.99
CA PRO A 6 14.67 -0.78 -26.27
C PRO A 6 13.24 -1.24 -25.91
N GLN A 7 12.86 -2.44 -26.34
CA GLN A 7 11.55 -3.00 -26.04
C GLN A 7 11.39 -3.02 -24.52
N GLN A 8 10.37 -2.30 -24.03
CA GLN A 8 10.05 -2.22 -22.62
C GLN A 8 9.77 -3.63 -22.11
N HIS A 9 10.54 -4.08 -21.12
CA HIS A 9 10.37 -5.40 -20.54
C HIS A 9 8.96 -5.52 -19.93
N PRO A 10 8.23 -6.63 -20.11
CA PRO A 10 6.86 -6.80 -19.62
C PRO A 10 6.72 -6.66 -18.09
N MET A 11 7.82 -6.82 -17.35
CA MET A 11 7.87 -6.61 -15.90
C MET A 11 7.92 -5.13 -15.47
N PHE A 12 8.15 -4.20 -16.40
CA PHE A 12 8.22 -2.78 -16.08
C PHE A 12 6.88 -2.30 -15.51
N ASP A 13 5.77 -2.58 -16.20
CA ASP A 13 4.43 -2.16 -15.80
C ASP A 13 4.01 -2.80 -14.48
N VAL A 14 4.36 -4.09 -14.29
CA VAL A 14 4.12 -4.82 -13.04
C VAL A 14 4.84 -4.19 -11.86
N ILE A 15 6.08 -3.74 -12.04
CA ILE A 15 6.84 -3.09 -10.97
C ILE A 15 6.22 -1.76 -10.56
N TYR A 16 5.83 -0.92 -11.51
CA TYR A 16 5.21 0.37 -11.19
C TYR A 16 3.85 0.20 -10.52
N ASP A 17 3.03 -0.71 -11.04
CA ASP A 17 1.73 -1.06 -10.44
C ASP A 17 1.89 -1.55 -8.98
N VAL A 18 2.85 -2.43 -8.72
CA VAL A 18 3.13 -2.90 -7.35
C VAL A 18 3.63 -1.77 -6.45
N ARG A 19 4.44 -0.85 -6.95
CA ARG A 19 4.92 0.30 -6.17
C ARG A 19 3.82 1.28 -5.82
N ASP A 20 2.94 1.60 -6.76
CA ASP A 20 1.77 2.44 -6.51
C ASP A 20 0.86 1.81 -5.44
N LYS A 21 0.71 0.48 -5.49
CA LYS A 21 -0.02 -0.29 -4.47
C LYS A 21 0.67 -0.25 -3.10
N ILE A 22 2.00 -0.40 -3.06
CA ILE A 22 2.80 -0.27 -1.83
C ILE A 22 2.62 1.12 -1.21
N ASP A 23 2.68 2.18 -2.02
CA ASP A 23 2.48 3.55 -1.55
C ASP A 23 1.05 3.78 -1.05
N ARG A 24 0.05 3.17 -1.70
CA ARG A 24 -1.33 3.18 -1.21
C ARG A 24 -1.48 2.45 0.12
N VAL A 25 -0.83 1.29 0.32
CA VAL A 25 -0.85 0.58 1.62
C VAL A 25 -0.23 1.43 2.73
N LYS A 26 0.90 2.09 2.47
CA LYS A 26 1.52 3.02 3.43
C LYS A 26 0.59 4.18 3.78
N ALA A 27 -0.11 4.74 2.79
CA ALA A 27 -1.09 5.80 3.02
C ALA A 27 -2.29 5.31 3.85
N LEU A 28 -2.79 4.10 3.57
CA LEU A 28 -3.86 3.47 4.33
C LEU A 28 -3.45 3.15 5.76
N GLU A 29 -2.19 2.78 6.01
CA GLU A 29 -1.68 2.58 7.37
C GLU A 29 -1.69 3.89 8.18
N ALA A 30 -1.29 5.01 7.56
CA ALA A 30 -1.41 6.33 8.17
C ALA A 30 -2.88 6.77 8.36
N GLU A 31 -3.80 6.31 7.52
CA GLU A 31 -5.25 6.55 7.67
C GLU A 31 -5.86 5.68 8.76
N LYS A 32 -5.40 4.44 8.91
CA LYS A 32 -5.84 3.48 9.94
C LYS A 32 -5.59 4.02 11.35
N GLN A 33 -4.43 4.62 11.60
CA GLN A 33 -4.15 5.28 12.88
C GLN A 33 -5.13 6.43 13.15
N ARG A 34 -5.45 7.23 12.12
CA ARG A 34 -6.42 8.35 12.22
C ARG A 34 -7.85 7.87 12.48
N THR A 35 -8.29 6.84 11.76
CA THR A 35 -9.64 6.28 11.91
C THR A 35 -9.81 5.52 13.23
N ALA A 36 -8.76 4.86 13.73
CA ALA A 36 -8.74 4.28 15.07
C ALA A 36 -8.90 5.35 16.15
N ALA A 37 -8.09 6.41 16.10
CA ALA A 37 -8.20 7.53 17.04
C ALA A 37 -9.58 8.21 17.00
N SER A 38 -10.16 8.38 15.80
CA SER A 38 -11.52 8.93 15.65
C SER A 38 -12.58 8.01 16.27
N PHE A 39 -12.43 6.69 16.14
CA PHE A 39 -13.35 5.73 16.72
C PHE A 39 -13.26 5.72 18.25
N ASP A 40 -12.04 5.70 18.79
CA ASP A 40 -11.80 5.72 20.23
C ASP A 40 -12.33 7.02 20.86
N ALA A 41 -12.12 8.17 20.21
CA ALA A 41 -12.67 9.45 20.65
C ALA A 41 -14.21 9.46 20.64
N ALA A 42 -14.83 8.90 19.61
CA ALA A 42 -16.30 8.82 19.51
C ALA A 42 -16.88 7.87 20.58
N GLN A 43 -16.22 6.73 20.83
CA GLN A 43 -16.61 5.81 21.90
C GLN A 43 -16.44 6.42 23.30
N GLN A 44 -15.34 7.13 23.52
CA GLN A 44 -15.08 7.81 24.79
C GLN A 44 -16.13 8.89 25.07
N ASN A 45 -16.54 9.65 24.04
CA ASN A 45 -17.62 10.62 24.16
C ASN A 45 -18.94 9.96 24.60
N LEU A 46 -19.36 8.86 23.95
CA LEU A 46 -20.55 8.12 24.37
C LEU A 46 -20.47 7.62 25.82
N LYS A 47 -19.29 7.20 26.26
CA LYS A 47 -19.06 6.75 27.64
C LYS A 47 -19.23 7.89 28.63
N GLU A 48 -18.75 9.08 28.30
CA GLU A 48 -18.89 10.29 29.12
C GLU A 48 -20.33 10.79 29.20
N ILE A 49 -21.08 10.75 28.09
CA ILE A 49 -22.51 11.09 28.10
C ILE A 49 -23.26 10.15 29.06
N LYS A 50 -23.02 8.85 28.94
CA LYS A 50 -23.63 7.84 29.81
C LYS A 50 -23.22 8.01 31.28
N SER A 51 -21.95 8.33 31.56
CA SER A 51 -21.48 8.49 32.95
C SER A 51 -22.07 9.73 33.65
N ARG A 52 -22.45 10.75 32.87
CA ARG A 52 -23.18 11.94 33.36
C ARG A 52 -24.68 11.69 33.55
N GLY A 53 -25.16 10.46 33.31
CA GLY A 53 -26.58 10.10 33.39
C GLY A 53 -27.42 10.65 32.23
N GLN A 54 -26.78 11.10 31.14
CA GLN A 54 -27.45 11.62 29.95
C GLN A 54 -27.69 10.49 28.95
N SER A 55 -28.74 10.62 28.15
CA SER A 55 -28.97 9.74 27.00
C SER A 55 -28.20 10.26 25.78
N PRO A 56 -27.46 9.39 25.06
CA PRO A 56 -26.84 9.77 23.78
C PRO A 56 -27.86 10.30 22.79
N THR A 57 -27.47 11.31 22.03
CA THR A 57 -28.26 11.81 20.90
C THR A 57 -28.08 10.90 19.68
N ALA A 58 -28.94 11.06 18.66
CA ALA A 58 -28.77 10.37 17.39
C ALA A 58 -27.42 10.71 16.73
N ASP A 59 -27.00 11.97 16.80
CA ASP A 59 -25.73 12.44 16.25
C ASP A 59 -24.52 11.76 16.93
N ASP A 60 -24.58 11.53 18.25
CA ASP A 60 -23.50 10.84 18.97
C ASP A 60 -23.35 9.39 18.52
N ILE A 61 -24.49 8.72 18.28
CA ILE A 61 -24.53 7.34 17.77
C ILE A 61 -24.02 7.30 16.32
N ASP A 62 -24.45 8.23 15.48
CA ASP A 62 -24.05 8.30 14.08
C ASP A 62 -22.56 8.59 13.92
N ARG A 63 -21.95 9.40 14.78
CA ARG A 63 -20.49 9.62 14.80
C ARG A 63 -19.72 8.33 15.04
N VAL A 64 -20.18 7.47 15.95
CA VAL A 64 -19.54 6.16 16.18
C VAL A 64 -19.73 5.24 14.98
N HIS A 65 -20.92 5.18 14.41
CA HIS A 65 -21.17 4.36 13.21
C HIS A 65 -20.34 4.83 12.00
N GLN A 66 -20.17 6.14 11.81
CA GLN A 66 -19.33 6.68 10.76
C GLN A 66 -17.86 6.36 10.98
N ALA A 67 -17.35 6.55 12.21
CA ALA A 67 -15.97 6.20 12.55
C ALA A 67 -15.71 4.69 12.39
N MET A 68 -16.67 3.85 12.79
CA MET A 68 -16.60 2.41 12.60
C MET A 68 -16.56 2.03 11.11
N ARG A 69 -17.46 2.58 10.29
CA ARG A 69 -17.50 2.33 8.84
C ARG A 69 -16.19 2.75 8.18
N SER A 70 -15.67 3.92 8.52
CA SER A 70 -14.39 4.40 7.98
C SER A 70 -13.24 3.46 8.34
N ARG A 71 -13.13 3.06 9.62
CA ARG A 71 -12.13 2.08 10.07
C ARG A 71 -12.25 0.74 9.35
N THR A 72 -13.46 0.23 9.17
CA THR A 72 -13.72 -1.02 8.44
C THR A 72 -13.31 -0.89 6.97
N GLN A 73 -13.68 0.22 6.31
CA GLN A 73 -13.36 0.44 4.91
C GLN A 73 -11.85 0.51 4.67
N THR A 74 -11.10 1.25 5.50
CA THR A 74 -9.64 1.32 5.41
C THR A 74 -9.00 -0.06 5.52
N ARG A 75 -9.48 -0.90 6.45
CA ARG A 75 -8.96 -2.27 6.62
C ARG A 75 -9.28 -3.17 5.42
N LEU A 76 -10.49 -3.10 4.89
CA LEU A 76 -10.89 -3.89 3.72
C LEU A 76 -10.04 -3.52 2.49
N GLU A 77 -9.86 -2.22 2.24
CA GLU A 77 -9.05 -1.75 1.13
C GLU A 77 -7.59 -2.22 1.25
N GLN A 78 -7.02 -2.15 2.44
CA GLN A 78 -5.67 -2.64 2.72
C GLN A 78 -5.55 -4.15 2.43
N MET A 79 -6.54 -4.96 2.84
CA MET A 79 -6.56 -6.40 2.55
C MET A 79 -6.64 -6.70 1.04
N THR A 80 -7.49 -5.98 0.30
CA THR A 80 -7.62 -6.15 -1.16
C THR A 80 -6.31 -5.86 -1.87
N ILE A 81 -5.68 -4.71 -1.58
CA ILE A 81 -4.41 -4.34 -2.22
C ILE A 81 -3.31 -5.35 -1.92
N MET A 82 -3.26 -5.88 -0.70
CA MET A 82 -2.27 -6.90 -0.33
C MET A 82 -2.46 -8.22 -1.07
N GLN A 83 -3.70 -8.62 -1.33
CA GLN A 83 -3.97 -9.77 -2.16
C GLN A 83 -3.45 -9.56 -3.59
N GLU A 84 -3.68 -8.38 -4.15
CA GLU A 84 -3.19 -8.01 -5.49
C GLU A 84 -1.66 -7.97 -5.54
N ILE A 85 -0.99 -7.39 -4.55
CA ILE A 85 0.48 -7.43 -4.43
C ILE A 85 0.97 -8.89 -4.39
N GLY A 86 0.30 -9.75 -3.63
CA GLY A 86 0.61 -11.17 -3.56
C GLY A 86 0.55 -11.87 -4.93
N THR A 87 -0.48 -11.60 -5.72
CA THR A 87 -0.61 -12.13 -7.09
C THR A 87 0.48 -11.58 -8.02
N SER A 88 0.77 -10.27 -7.95
CA SER A 88 1.84 -9.67 -8.77
C SER A 88 3.24 -10.15 -8.38
N SER A 89 3.44 -10.55 -7.12
CA SER A 89 4.72 -11.03 -6.61
C SER A 89 5.20 -12.28 -7.36
N GLU A 90 4.29 -13.18 -7.74
CA GLU A 90 4.61 -14.38 -8.51
C GLU A 90 5.22 -14.03 -9.87
N THR A 91 4.64 -13.05 -10.57
CA THR A 91 5.16 -12.55 -11.85
C THR A 91 6.55 -11.93 -11.67
N ILE A 92 6.76 -11.15 -10.60
CA ILE A 92 8.07 -10.55 -10.29
C ILE A 92 9.11 -11.62 -10.00
N PHE A 93 8.75 -12.68 -9.26
CA PHE A 93 9.66 -13.79 -8.99
C PHE A 93 10.02 -14.54 -10.28
N GLN A 94 9.04 -14.82 -11.13
CA GLN A 94 9.23 -15.59 -12.36
C GLN A 94 10.13 -14.86 -13.37
N LEU A 95 10.01 -13.53 -13.46
CA LEU A 95 10.72 -12.72 -14.45
C LEU A 95 11.93 -11.96 -13.87
N ARG A 96 12.28 -12.22 -12.61
CA ARG A 96 13.29 -11.46 -11.85
C ARG A 96 14.63 -11.40 -12.57
N ASP A 97 15.15 -12.56 -12.95
CA ASP A 97 16.53 -12.67 -13.45
C ASP A 97 16.66 -12.07 -14.85
N ASP A 98 15.67 -12.31 -15.72
CA ASP A 98 15.55 -11.69 -17.05
C ASP A 98 15.48 -10.17 -16.95
N TYR A 99 14.67 -9.65 -16.04
CA TYR A 99 14.56 -8.23 -15.82
C TYR A 99 15.82 -7.62 -15.19
N GLN A 100 16.52 -8.34 -14.32
CA GLN A 100 17.82 -7.90 -13.80
C GLN A 100 18.85 -7.77 -14.93
N ALA A 101 18.89 -8.74 -15.84
CA ALA A 101 19.75 -8.68 -17.01
C ALA A 101 19.38 -7.49 -17.93
N TYR A 102 18.08 -7.29 -18.17
CA TYR A 102 17.55 -6.14 -18.91
C TYR A 102 17.97 -4.80 -18.26
N CYS A 103 17.81 -4.64 -16.95
CA CYS A 103 18.18 -3.41 -16.25
C CYS A 103 19.68 -3.14 -16.30
N ARG A 104 20.52 -4.18 -16.19
CA ARG A 104 21.98 -4.05 -16.33
C ARG A 104 22.36 -3.61 -17.75
N SER A 105 21.71 -4.20 -18.76
CA SER A 105 21.88 -3.81 -20.17
C SER A 105 21.47 -2.35 -20.40
N MET A 106 20.31 -1.92 -19.91
CA MET A 106 19.87 -0.53 -20.00
C MET A 106 20.83 0.43 -19.28
N ARG A 107 21.28 0.11 -18.07
CA ARG A 107 22.17 1.00 -17.32
C ARG A 107 23.49 1.25 -18.05
N SER A 108 23.95 0.28 -18.85
CA SER A 108 25.15 0.42 -19.68
C SER A 108 24.96 1.37 -20.87
N SER A 109 23.71 1.60 -21.30
CA SER A 109 23.36 2.52 -22.41
C SER A 109 22.78 3.86 -21.95
N MET A 110 22.61 4.06 -20.63
CA MET A 110 22.05 5.28 -20.05
C MET A 110 23.05 6.44 -20.04
N LYS A 111 22.53 7.65 -20.27
CA LYS A 111 23.32 8.88 -20.19
C LYS A 111 23.48 9.34 -18.74
N GLN A 112 24.53 10.12 -18.49
CA GLN A 112 24.79 10.71 -17.17
C GLN A 112 23.60 11.61 -16.76
N GLY A 113 22.97 11.27 -15.62
CA GLY A 113 21.80 12.00 -15.08
C GLY A 113 20.44 11.34 -15.33
N GLU A 114 20.36 10.28 -16.15
CA GLU A 114 19.11 9.53 -16.33
C GLU A 114 18.85 8.61 -15.13
N LYS A 115 17.58 8.54 -14.68
CA LYS A 115 17.18 7.68 -13.56
C LYS A 115 17.10 6.23 -14.03
N SER A 116 17.85 5.35 -13.35
CA SER A 116 17.86 3.92 -13.68
C SER A 116 16.49 3.29 -13.44
N PRO A 117 16.13 2.28 -14.25
CA PRO A 117 14.98 1.45 -13.94
C PRO A 117 15.17 0.80 -12.57
N PRO A 118 14.09 0.67 -11.77
CA PRO A 118 14.18 0.01 -10.47
C PRO A 118 14.49 -1.46 -10.63
N MET A 119 15.33 -2.00 -9.75
CA MET A 119 15.73 -3.41 -9.81
C MET A 119 14.62 -4.30 -9.23
N ALA A 120 14.44 -5.50 -9.78
CA ALA A 120 13.49 -6.48 -9.23
C ALA A 120 13.74 -6.78 -7.74
N SER A 121 15.01 -6.84 -7.34
CA SER A 121 15.41 -7.07 -5.95
C SER A 121 15.01 -5.94 -5.00
N GLU A 122 14.98 -4.69 -5.48
CA GLU A 122 14.54 -3.54 -4.67
C GLU A 122 13.03 -3.64 -4.42
N VAL A 123 12.27 -3.97 -5.47
CA VAL A 123 10.81 -4.13 -5.39
C VAL A 123 10.42 -5.31 -4.49
N LEU A 124 11.11 -6.45 -4.59
CA LEU A 124 10.91 -7.59 -3.68
C LEU A 124 11.19 -7.23 -2.22
N LYS A 125 12.18 -6.36 -1.98
CA LYS A 125 12.46 -5.85 -0.63
C LYS A 125 11.34 -4.94 -0.14
N GLU A 126 10.86 -4.03 -0.98
CA GLU A 126 9.72 -3.13 -0.66
C GLU A 126 8.44 -3.94 -0.36
N ILE A 127 8.17 -5.01 -1.13
CA ILE A 127 7.07 -5.95 -0.84
C ILE A 127 7.24 -6.60 0.53
N ALA A 128 8.44 -7.09 0.83
CA ALA A 128 8.73 -7.73 2.12
C ALA A 128 8.58 -6.76 3.30
N GLU A 129 9.04 -5.51 3.14
CA GLU A 129 8.88 -4.45 4.13
C GLU A 129 7.40 -4.16 4.41
N VAL A 130 6.58 -4.03 3.37
CA VAL A 130 5.12 -3.82 3.54
C VAL A 130 4.45 -5.04 4.19
N MET A 131 4.83 -6.27 3.79
CA MET A 131 4.30 -7.47 4.43
C MET A 131 4.65 -7.54 5.92
N ASP A 132 5.83 -7.07 6.32
CA ASP A 132 6.28 -7.09 7.71
C ASP A 132 5.55 -6.05 8.58
N VAL A 133 5.33 -4.85 8.05
CA VAL A 133 4.52 -3.80 8.69
C VAL A 133 3.11 -4.32 9.03
N LEU A 134 2.54 -5.17 8.19
CA LEU A 134 1.20 -5.71 8.39
C LEU A 134 1.16 -6.96 9.28
N LYS A 135 2.26 -7.71 9.37
CA LYS A 135 2.38 -8.89 10.25
C LYS A 135 2.61 -8.53 11.71
N THR A 136 3.29 -7.41 11.97
CA THR A 136 3.61 -6.97 13.34
C THR A 136 2.40 -6.51 14.15
N GLU A 137 1.22 -6.44 13.55
CA GLU A 137 -0.02 -5.97 14.19
C GLU A 137 -1.17 -7.01 14.20
N ALA A 138 -0.89 -8.27 13.86
CA ALA A 138 -1.84 -9.39 13.92
C ALA A 138 -1.89 -10.07 15.30
#